data_AF-A0A357CJQ0-F1
#
_entry.id   AF-A0A357CJQ0-F1
#
_cell.length_a   1.000
_cell.length_b   1.000
_cell.length_c   1.000
_cell.angle_alpha   90.00
_cell.angle_beta   90.00
_cell.angle_gamma   90.00
#
_symmetry.space_group_name_H-M   'P 1'
#
loop_
_entity.id
_entity.type
_entity.pdbx_description
1 polymer ?
#
loop_
_entity_poly.entity_id
_entity_poly.type
_entity_poly.pdbx_seq_one_letter_code
_entity_poly.pdbx_strand_id
1 'polypeptide(L)'
;MPHAKEALARNGTKPKAKPSPKIEVSSELLAHAHVSKAWPFEEARKVLSRLKRIPKPTGAIIFETGYGPSGLPHIGTFGEVVRTTMVRHAFRV
;
A
#
# COMPACT_ATOMS: atom_id res chain seq x y z
N MET A 1 21.09 24.70 41.97
CA MET A 1 21.65 23.85 40.90
C MET A 1 20.53 23.46 39.92
N PRO A 2 20.27 24.21 38.84
CA PRO A 2 19.33 23.76 37.82
C PRO A 2 20.03 22.72 36.93
N HIS A 3 19.64 21.45 37.06
CA HIS A 3 20.10 20.41 36.14
C HIS A 3 19.43 20.58 34.77
N ALA A 4 20.27 20.59 33.75
CA ALA A 4 20.01 20.94 32.37
C ALA A 4 18.89 20.12 31.72
N LYS A 5 18.00 20.83 31.01
CA LYS A 5 17.18 20.26 29.94
C LYS A 5 18.08 20.05 28.72
N GLU A 6 18.57 18.83 28.51
CA GLU A 6 19.18 18.45 27.24
C GLU A 6 18.09 17.87 26.32
N ALA A 7 17.50 18.76 25.53
CA ALA A 7 16.58 18.39 24.47
C ALA A 7 17.38 17.72 23.34
N LEU A 8 17.37 16.39 23.31
CA LEU A 8 17.92 15.60 22.22
C LEU A 8 17.10 15.88 20.95
N ALA A 9 17.60 16.80 20.12
CA ALA A 9 17.06 17.08 18.79
C ALA A 9 17.10 15.78 17.96
N ARG A 10 15.94 15.13 17.81
CA ARG A 10 15.75 14.03 16.88
C ARG A 10 15.90 14.59 15.47
N ASN A 11 17.11 14.50 14.90
CA ASN A 11 17.35 14.74 13.47
C ASN A 11 16.57 13.69 12.67
N GLY A 12 15.31 14.01 12.38
CA GLY A 12 14.40 13.20 11.58
C GLY A 12 14.69 13.37 10.09
N THR A 13 15.79 12.78 9.60
CA THR A 13 15.89 12.46 8.19
C THR A 13 14.94 11.30 7.91
N LYS A 14 13.72 11.61 7.44
CA LYS A 14 12.80 10.60 6.92
C LYS A 14 13.55 9.78 5.85
N PRO A 15 13.64 8.45 5.98
CA PRO A 15 14.33 7.65 4.99
C PRO A 15 13.66 7.84 3.64
N LYS A 16 14.43 8.27 2.63
CA LYS A 16 13.94 8.34 1.25
C LYS A 16 13.53 6.93 0.82
N ALA A 17 12.27 6.76 0.47
CA ALA A 17 11.73 5.47 0.02
C ALA A 17 12.56 4.96 -1.17
N LYS A 18 13.05 3.72 -1.08
CA LYS A 18 13.71 3.06 -2.20
C LYS A 18 12.70 2.93 -3.36
N PRO A 19 13.11 3.19 -4.63
CA PRO A 19 12.21 3.03 -5.76
C PRO A 19 11.70 1.59 -5.79
N SER A 20 10.37 1.45 -5.86
CA SER A 20 9.74 0.13 -5.91
C SER A 20 10.13 -0.59 -7.19
N PRO A 21 10.26 -1.93 -7.19
CA PRO A 21 10.51 -2.69 -8.41
C PRO A 21 9.43 -2.34 -9.45
N LYS A 22 9.85 -1.89 -10.62
CA LYS A 22 8.94 -1.68 -11.75
C LYS A 22 8.42 -3.06 -12.17
N ILE A 23 7.10 -3.17 -12.34
CA ILE A 23 6.52 -4.38 -12.92
C ILE A 23 6.70 -4.22 -14.42
N GLU A 24 7.47 -5.10 -15.04
CA GLU A 24 7.55 -5.18 -16.49
C GLU A 24 6.30 -5.91 -16.99
N VAL A 25 5.41 -5.19 -17.67
CA VAL A 25 4.13 -5.70 -18.17
C VAL A 25 4.02 -5.35 -19.65
N SER A 26 3.60 -6.29 -20.50
CA SER A 26 3.35 -6.00 -21.91
C SER A 26 2.18 -5.02 -22.07
N SER A 27 2.19 -4.22 -23.12
CA SER A 27 1.13 -3.24 -23.41
C SER A 27 -0.25 -3.89 -23.55
N GLU A 28 -0.31 -5.07 -24.16
CA GLU A 28 -1.53 -5.88 -24.28
C GLU A 28 -2.08 -6.27 -22.90
N LEU A 29 -1.23 -6.76 -22.00
CA LEU A 29 -1.63 -7.17 -20.66
C LEU A 29 -2.10 -5.96 -19.82
N LEU A 30 -1.48 -4.79 -19.98
CA LEU A 30 -1.94 -3.53 -19.37
C LEU A 30 -3.33 -3.12 -19.88
N ALA A 31 -3.56 -3.21 -21.20
CA ALA A 31 -4.87 -2.91 -21.78
C ALA A 31 -5.96 -3.82 -21.18
N HIS A 32 -5.68 -5.12 -21.06
CA HIS A 32 -6.57 -6.07 -20.42
C HIS A 32 -6.79 -5.79 -18.92
N ALA A 33 -5.74 -5.43 -18.19
CA ALA A 33 -5.84 -5.06 -16.77
C ALA A 33 -6.78 -3.88 -16.55
N HIS A 34 -6.70 -2.85 -17.39
CA HIS A 34 -7.55 -1.65 -17.29
C HIS A 34 -9.03 -1.93 -17.51
N VAL A 35 -9.38 -2.85 -18.41
CA VAL A 35 -10.79 -3.20 -18.73
C VAL A 35 -11.32 -4.41 -17.95
N SER A 36 -10.44 -5.12 -17.22
CA SER A 36 -10.82 -6.32 -16.47
C SER A 36 -11.92 -6.02 -15.44
N LYS A 37 -12.94 -6.88 -15.44
CA LYS A 37 -14.04 -6.92 -14.47
C LYS A 37 -13.70 -7.78 -13.24
N ALA A 38 -12.48 -8.30 -13.15
CA ALA A 38 -12.08 -9.01 -11.95
C ALA A 38 -12.06 -8.04 -10.75
N TRP A 39 -12.61 -8.50 -9.63
CA TRP A 39 -12.81 -7.71 -8.40
C TRP A 39 -11.58 -6.88 -7.97
N PRO A 40 -10.32 -7.40 -8.00
CA PRO A 40 -9.16 -6.61 -7.60
C PRO A 40 -8.96 -5.32 -8.39
N PHE A 41 -9.21 -5.34 -9.70
CA PHE A 41 -9.07 -4.16 -10.57
C PHE A 41 -10.20 -3.16 -10.32
N GLU A 42 -11.41 -3.63 -10.01
CA GLU A 42 -12.51 -2.76 -9.60
C GLU A 42 -12.20 -2.00 -8.30
N GLU A 43 -11.71 -2.70 -7.28
CA GLU A 43 -11.31 -2.07 -6.02
C GLU A 43 -10.12 -1.11 -6.21
N ALA A 44 -9.13 -1.49 -7.01
CA ALA A 44 -8.00 -0.62 -7.34
C ALA A 44 -8.47 0.69 -8.02
N ARG A 45 -9.42 0.61 -8.97
CA ARG A 45 -10.01 1.79 -9.62
C ARG A 45 -10.79 2.68 -8.63
N LYS A 46 -11.50 2.09 -7.66
CA LYS A 46 -12.18 2.84 -6.59
C LYS A 46 -11.18 3.59 -5.71
N VAL A 47 -10.07 2.94 -5.32
CA VAL A 47 -8.97 3.57 -4.58
C VAL A 47 -8.37 4.72 -5.37
N LEU A 48 -8.04 4.51 -6.65
CA LEU A 48 -7.50 5.57 -7.52
C LEU A 48 -8.46 6.76 -7.65
N SER A 49 -9.76 6.51 -7.77
CA SER A 49 -10.78 7.56 -7.86
C SER A 49 -10.87 8.39 -6.58
N ARG A 50 -10.70 7.78 -5.40
CA ARG A 50 -10.62 8.49 -4.12
C ARG A 50 -9.34 9.33 -4.02
N LEU A 51 -8.20 8.78 -4.45
CA LEU A 51 -6.92 9.49 -4.44
C LEU A 51 -6.92 10.74 -5.33
N LYS A 52 -7.58 10.69 -6.50
CA LYS A 52 -7.75 11.86 -7.39
C LYS A 52 -8.48 13.04 -6.73
N ARG A 53 -9.26 12.80 -5.66
CA ARG A 53 -9.95 13.84 -4.90
C ARG A 53 -9.07 14.50 -3.84
N ILE A 54 -7.88 13.96 -3.58
CA ILE A 54 -6.94 14.49 -2.59
C ILE A 54 -6.02 15.51 -3.29
N PRO A 55 -6.04 16.80 -2.91
CA PRO A 55 -5.37 17.87 -3.67
C PRO A 55 -3.84 17.75 -3.74
N LYS A 56 -3.21 17.09 -2.77
CA LYS A 56 -1.76 16.86 -2.70
C LYS A 56 -1.45 15.57 -1.94
N PRO A 57 -1.43 14.40 -2.59
CA PRO A 57 -0.95 13.18 -1.95
C PRO A 57 0.57 13.29 -1.74
N THR A 58 1.02 13.54 -0.51
CA THR A 58 2.43 13.80 -0.17
C THR A 58 3.16 12.59 0.41
N GLY A 59 2.65 11.37 0.18
CA GLY A 59 3.23 10.15 0.78
C GLY A 59 3.00 8.89 -0.04
N ALA A 60 3.60 7.80 0.45
CA ALA A 60 3.37 6.46 -0.08
C ALA A 60 1.94 6.00 0.23
N ILE A 61 1.36 5.22 -0.67
CA ILE A 61 0.08 4.55 -0.45
C ILE A 61 0.36 3.25 0.29
N ILE A 62 -0.20 3.10 1.48
CA ILE A 62 0.01 1.94 2.34
C ILE A 62 -1.21 1.02 2.23
N PHE A 63 -0.95 -0.23 1.87
CA PHE A 63 -1.94 -1.30 1.89
C PHE A 63 -1.62 -2.19 3.08
N GLU A 64 -2.57 -2.32 4.00
CA GLU A 64 -2.38 -3.05 5.26
C GLU A 64 -3.37 -4.20 5.37
N THR A 65 -2.91 -5.26 6.02
CA THR A 65 -3.70 -6.41 6.42
C THR A 65 -3.20 -6.83 7.78
N GLY A 66 -4.06 -7.43 8.60
CA GLY A 66 -3.71 -7.87 9.93
C GLY A 66 -4.41 -9.16 10.26
N TYR A 67 -3.88 -9.86 11.25
CA TYR A 67 -4.53 -10.98 11.89
C TYR A 67 -4.26 -10.92 13.39
N GLY A 68 -5.21 -11.37 14.21
CA GLY A 68 -5.05 -11.37 15.66
C GLY A 68 -4.05 -12.44 16.11
N PRO A 69 -3.18 -12.17 17.11
CA PRO A 69 -2.25 -13.15 17.65
C PRO A 69 -2.94 -14.24 18.51
N SER A 70 -4.27 -14.20 18.64
CA SER A 70 -5.08 -15.05 19.51
C SER A 70 -5.26 -16.49 19.00
N GLY A 71 -4.73 -16.83 17.82
CA GLY A 71 -4.82 -18.18 17.27
C GLY A 71 -3.84 -18.40 16.13
N LEU A 72 -3.60 -19.67 15.80
CA LEU A 72 -2.79 -20.03 14.64
C LEU A 72 -3.47 -19.52 13.36
N PRO A 73 -2.71 -18.92 12.43
CA PRO A 73 -3.26 -18.53 11.13
C PRO A 73 -3.94 -19.72 10.48
N HIS A 74 -5.20 -19.54 10.08
CA HIS A 74 -5.95 -20.54 9.35
C HIS A 74 -6.20 -20.05 7.93
N ILE A 75 -6.85 -20.88 7.11
CA ILE A 75 -7.12 -20.56 5.70
C ILE A 75 -7.86 -19.22 5.51
N GLY A 76 -8.67 -18.81 6.50
CA GLY A 76 -9.35 -17.50 6.50
C GLY A 76 -8.37 -16.33 6.62
N THR A 77 -7.39 -16.43 7.53
CA THR A 77 -6.30 -15.46 7.67
C THR A 77 -5.51 -15.28 6.38
N PHE A 78 -5.24 -16.39 5.68
CA PHE A 78 -4.60 -16.32 4.36
C PHE A 78 -5.47 -15.57 3.35
N GLY A 79 -6.77 -15.86 3.32
CA GLY A 79 -7.73 -15.17 2.46
C GLY A 79 -7.80 -13.66 2.71
N GLU A 80 -7.68 -13.22 3.96
CA GLU A 80 -7.58 -11.80 4.31
C GLU A 80 -6.31 -11.15 3.74
N VAL A 81 -5.16 -11.76 3.98
CA VAL A 81 -3.86 -11.25 3.49
C VAL A 81 -3.80 -11.23 1.96
N VAL A 82 -4.33 -12.26 1.31
CA VAL A 82 -4.36 -12.38 -0.16
C VAL A 82 -5.23 -11.29 -0.79
N ARG A 83 -6.40 -10.97 -0.22
CA ARG A 83 -7.29 -9.93 -0.79
C ARG A 83 -6.57 -8.59 -0.88
N THR A 84 -5.92 -8.15 0.18
CA THR A 84 -5.15 -6.90 0.17
C THR A 84 -3.98 -6.98 -0.82
N THR A 85 -3.32 -8.14 -0.91
CA THR A 85 -2.22 -8.36 -1.86
C THR A 85 -2.68 -8.26 -3.32
N MET A 86 -3.81 -8.88 -3.65
CA MET A 86 -4.41 -8.85 -4.99
C MET A 86 -4.76 -7.42 -5.41
N VAL A 87 -5.44 -6.66 -4.53
CA VAL A 87 -5.80 -5.25 -4.83
C VAL A 87 -4.55 -4.38 -4.95
N ARG A 88 -3.55 -4.56 -4.08
CA ARG A 88 -2.27 -3.84 -4.16
C ARG A 88 -1.54 -4.13 -5.47
N HIS A 89 -1.57 -5.37 -5.95
CA HIS A 89 -0.97 -5.73 -7.24
C HIS A 89 -1.74 -5.10 -8.40
N ALA A 90 -3.06 -5.24 -8.43
CA ALA A 90 -3.93 -4.61 -9.43
C ALA A 90 -3.85 -3.07 -9.44
N PHE A 91 -3.49 -2.45 -8.31
CA PHE A 91 -3.25 -1.01 -8.23
C PHE A 91 -1.93 -0.57 -8.88
N ARG A 92 -0.95 -1.48 -8.99
CA ARG A 92 0.37 -1.20 -9.58
C ARG A 92 0.43 -1.43 -11.09
N VAL A 93 -0.48 -2.24 -11.62
CA VAL A 93 -0.61 -2.61 -13.05
C VAL A 93 -1.64 -1.71 -13.69
#